data_AF-A0A507FQ81-F1
#
_entry.id   AF-A0A507FQ81-F1
#
_cell.length_a   1.000
_cell.length_b   1.000
_cell.length_c   1.000
_cell.angle_alpha   90.00
_cell.angle_beta   90.00
_cell.angle_gamma   90.00
#
_symmetry.space_group_name_H-M   'P 1'
#
loop_
_entity.id
_entity.type
_entity.pdbx_description
1 polymer ?
#
loop_
_entity_poly.entity_id
_entity_poly.type
_entity_poly.pdbx_seq_one_letter_code
_entity_poly.pdbx_strand_id
1 'polypeptide(L)'
;MGPKRKNETAAKSSETSSKKTKSTPIQQTNAVSELNVSVPASATAADILQLAQDERRAYLSASSAGKESSEQAAEDARNVSARLFELAIEKVEAEHQLPSAFAMLEKNKSTVSHAPDSGNKVYASVPGGVAVVYAKALSLLGSLVAVSAFLDLARNVCDEISSDSSEIRGDAHLIKAFVALEQLRQLKQLGQSPIDFADTQLGDEDDDEEEEESESEGEEDAEKEDEQDPEEAEMMVKEVALMQDARAAFIKGIESFASDSNAHTIKKNEAAQQLRNYALLVFNSDKKSPVPTSILTFALSLLDTPYASSSTLIPDQANADLANSTKASCLYLLARLRARGKDADQLGAAQDAKECLRALLLVVGKELNEENEELMGQAFIFLSTVTPNDTLALASFTRGSKILKKALESNPHNAKLKAQLEALGADEADDEQDEALEDEDGNVFDLDAEIDRDDEHSDDDDFGSEDGYTDEEDGHEGEESEDIN
;
A
#
# COMPACT_ATOMS: atom_id res chain seq x y z
N MET A 1 0.86 55.77 61.37
CA MET A 1 2.29 55.57 61.62
C MET A 1 2.98 55.21 60.32
N GLY A 2 3.79 56.13 59.83
CA GLY A 2 4.89 55.96 58.87
C GLY A 2 5.84 57.15 59.13
N PRO A 3 7.00 57.32 58.47
CA PRO A 3 7.67 56.46 57.46
C PRO A 3 9.21 56.36 57.67
N LYS A 4 9.95 55.92 56.62
CA LYS A 4 11.43 55.85 56.35
C LYS A 4 11.94 54.40 56.32
N ARG A 5 12.71 53.91 55.34
CA ARG A 5 13.82 54.45 54.50
C ARG A 5 13.80 53.74 53.11
N LYS A 6 13.90 54.44 51.96
CA LYS A 6 15.11 54.74 51.14
C LYS A 6 16.24 53.70 51.14
N ASN A 7 16.53 53.11 49.98
CA ASN A 7 17.79 53.36 49.26
C ASN A 7 17.69 52.97 47.77
N GLU A 8 17.97 53.97 46.92
CA GLU A 8 18.33 53.85 45.52
C GLU A 8 19.83 53.49 45.41
N THR A 9 20.21 52.72 44.39
CA THR A 9 21.45 52.97 43.64
C THR A 9 21.24 52.51 42.21
N ALA A 10 21.29 53.47 41.30
CA ALA A 10 21.38 53.28 39.87
C ALA A 10 22.85 53.11 39.48
N ALA A 11 23.15 52.17 38.58
CA ALA A 11 24.36 52.20 37.78
C ALA A 11 24.01 51.85 36.32
N LYS A 12 24.53 52.70 35.44
CA LYS A 12 24.29 52.84 34.00
C LYS A 12 25.12 51.83 33.18
N SER A 13 24.49 51.37 32.09
CA SER A 13 25.01 51.15 30.73
C SER A 13 26.40 50.52 30.51
N SER A 14 26.41 49.39 29.82
CA SER A 14 27.31 49.19 28.68
C SER A 14 26.64 48.28 27.64
N GLU A 15 26.32 48.86 26.49
CA GLU A 15 26.01 48.17 25.25
C GLU A 15 27.23 47.39 24.77
N THR A 16 27.06 46.10 24.45
CA THR A 16 27.86 45.44 23.41
C THR A 16 26.92 44.56 22.59
N SER A 17 26.71 45.04 21.36
CA SER A 17 26.16 44.35 20.20
C SER A 17 26.69 42.92 20.05
N SER A 18 25.80 41.95 19.84
CA SER A 18 26.12 40.65 19.25
C SER A 18 24.92 40.14 18.45
N LYS A 19 25.07 40.28 17.13
CA LYS A 19 24.39 39.65 15.99
C LYS A 19 23.07 38.90 16.23
N LYS A 20 22.02 39.45 15.60
CA LYS A 20 20.81 38.76 15.12
C LYS A 20 21.16 37.41 14.48
N THR A 21 20.77 36.31 15.11
CA THR A 21 20.22 35.15 14.41
C THR A 21 18.70 35.25 14.55
N LYS A 22 18.02 35.40 13.42
CA LYS A 22 16.55 35.33 13.32
C LYS A 22 16.16 33.89 13.69
N SER A 23 15.86 33.64 14.96
CA SER A 23 14.99 32.53 15.33
C SER A 23 13.57 33.00 15.04
N THR A 24 12.98 32.54 13.95
CA THR A 24 11.54 32.72 13.69
C THR A 24 10.82 32.09 14.88
N PRO A 25 10.11 32.87 15.72
CA PRO A 25 9.27 32.29 16.74
C PRO A 25 8.17 31.54 16.00
N ILE A 26 7.95 30.27 16.37
CA ILE A 26 6.73 29.55 16.04
C ILE A 26 5.59 30.47 16.47
N GLN A 27 4.96 31.11 15.50
CA GLN A 27 3.74 31.85 15.74
C GLN A 27 2.74 30.80 16.22
N GLN A 28 2.43 30.86 17.51
CA GLN A 28 1.12 30.45 18.00
C GLN A 28 0.09 31.28 17.23
N THR A 29 -0.38 30.73 16.11
CA THR A 29 -1.63 31.16 15.52
C THR A 29 -2.73 30.75 16.48
N ASN A 30 -3.12 31.70 17.34
CA ASN A 30 -4.41 31.68 18.02
C ASN A 30 -5.55 31.91 17.01
N ALA A 31 -5.69 30.98 16.08
CA ALA A 31 -6.82 30.70 15.22
C ALA A 31 -6.72 29.18 15.03
N VAL A 32 -7.63 28.34 15.54
CA VAL A 32 -8.91 28.05 14.89
C VAL A 32 -9.91 27.60 15.97
N SER A 33 -10.79 28.51 16.38
CA SER A 33 -12.11 28.13 16.88
C SER A 33 -12.96 27.91 15.65
N GLU A 34 -13.17 26.64 15.28
CA GLU A 34 -14.20 26.10 14.36
C GLU A 34 -13.61 24.86 13.65
N LEU A 35 -13.64 23.72 14.34
CA LEU A 35 -13.73 22.45 13.61
C LEU A 35 -15.05 22.54 12.82
N ASN A 36 -14.99 22.46 11.48
CA ASN A 36 -16.20 22.34 10.65
C ASN A 36 -16.97 21.02 10.89
N VAL A 37 -16.42 20.14 11.74
CA VAL A 37 -17.02 18.88 12.18
C VAL A 37 -17.47 19.03 13.63
N SER A 38 -18.78 18.94 13.88
CA SER A 38 -19.33 19.00 15.24
C SER A 38 -19.14 17.66 15.94
N VAL A 39 -18.30 17.61 16.98
CA VAL A 39 -18.18 16.43 17.85
C VAL A 39 -19.24 16.48 18.94
N PRO A 40 -20.15 15.50 19.04
CA PRO A 40 -21.13 15.45 20.12
C PRO A 40 -20.46 15.37 21.49
N ALA A 41 -20.98 16.10 22.49
CA ALA A 41 -20.41 16.08 23.85
C ALA A 41 -20.46 14.68 24.51
N SER A 42 -21.34 13.79 24.02
CA SER A 42 -21.47 12.40 24.48
C SER A 42 -20.63 11.40 23.68
N ALA A 43 -19.86 11.84 22.68
CA ALA A 43 -19.05 10.96 21.85
C ALA A 43 -17.96 10.28 22.69
N THR A 44 -17.81 8.97 22.50
CA THR A 44 -16.71 8.18 23.07
C THR A 44 -15.43 8.43 22.28
N ALA A 45 -14.27 8.06 22.84
CA ALA A 45 -13.01 8.15 22.11
C ALA A 45 -13.01 7.32 20.80
N ALA A 46 -13.73 6.20 20.78
CA ALA A 46 -13.89 5.37 19.58
C ALA A 46 -14.73 6.09 18.50
N ASP A 47 -15.79 6.78 18.89
CA ASP A 47 -16.62 7.57 17.96
C ASP A 47 -15.80 8.72 17.34
N ILE A 48 -14.99 9.40 18.15
CA ILE A 48 -14.11 10.48 17.69
C ILE A 48 -13.04 9.93 16.75
N LEU A 49 -12.46 8.77 17.07
CA LEU A 49 -11.49 8.10 16.20
C LEU A 49 -12.09 7.75 14.84
N GLN A 50 -13.33 7.23 14.82
CA GLN A 50 -14.02 6.90 13.58
C GLN A 50 -14.27 8.15 12.73
N LEU A 51 -14.74 9.23 13.34
CA LEU A 51 -14.88 10.54 12.66
C LEU A 51 -13.56 11.02 12.05
N ALA A 52 -12.45 10.89 12.80
CA ALA A 52 -11.13 11.27 12.29
C ALA A 52 -10.69 10.45 11.07
N GLN A 53 -11.02 9.15 11.06
CA GLN A 53 -10.72 8.27 9.93
C GLN A 53 -11.57 8.58 8.70
N ASP A 54 -12.85 8.91 8.89
CA ASP A 54 -13.75 9.25 7.79
C ASP A 54 -13.36 10.58 7.14
N GLU A 55 -13.00 11.59 7.93
CA GLU A 55 -12.41 12.85 7.42
C GLU A 55 -11.10 12.60 6.67
N ARG A 56 -10.22 11.74 7.20
CA ARG A 56 -8.98 11.37 6.54
C ARG A 56 -9.23 10.67 5.20
N ARG A 57 -10.25 9.82 5.10
CA ARG A 57 -10.63 9.14 3.84
C ARG A 57 -11.17 10.14 2.82
N ALA A 58 -12.06 11.04 3.24
CA ALA A 58 -12.63 12.08 2.39
C ALA A 58 -11.55 13.02 1.82
N TYR A 59 -10.53 13.33 2.63
CA TYR A 59 -9.36 14.06 2.17
C TYR A 59 -8.57 13.30 1.08
N LEU A 60 -8.24 12.03 1.33
CA LEU A 60 -7.43 11.23 0.40
C LEU A 60 -8.12 11.06 -0.96
N SER A 61 -9.45 10.97 -0.98
CA SER A 61 -10.23 10.93 -2.23
C SER A 61 -10.30 12.29 -2.94
N ALA A 62 -10.32 13.41 -2.22
CA ALA A 62 -10.31 14.75 -2.82
C ALA A 62 -8.93 15.15 -3.39
N SER A 63 -7.85 14.72 -2.74
CA SER A 63 -6.47 15.01 -3.16
C SER A 63 -6.09 14.37 -4.51
N SER A 64 -6.74 13.27 -4.91
CA SER A 64 -6.46 12.59 -6.18
C SER A 64 -7.03 13.32 -7.41
N ALA A 65 -7.94 14.29 -7.20
CA ALA A 65 -8.69 15.02 -8.22
C ALA A 65 -7.97 16.26 -8.81
N GLY A 66 -6.75 16.59 -8.35
CA GLY A 66 -5.80 17.44 -9.08
C GLY A 66 -6.17 18.91 -9.34
N LYS A 67 -7.04 19.55 -8.55
CA LYS A 67 -7.33 21.00 -8.66
C LYS A 67 -6.53 21.80 -7.63
N GLU A 68 -5.99 22.97 -7.99
CA GLU A 68 -5.30 23.88 -7.04
C GLU A 68 -6.21 24.35 -5.90
N SER A 69 -7.53 24.48 -6.14
CA SER A 69 -8.52 24.72 -5.06
C SER A 69 -8.69 23.52 -4.11
N SER A 70 -8.18 22.36 -4.50
CA SER A 70 -8.19 21.11 -3.73
C SER A 70 -7.06 21.05 -2.72
N GLU A 71 -5.92 21.74 -2.94
CA GLU A 71 -4.77 21.66 -2.03
C GLU A 71 -5.04 22.33 -0.67
N GLN A 72 -5.65 23.51 -0.66
CA GLN A 72 -6.06 24.15 0.59
C GLN A 72 -7.14 23.32 1.31
N ALA A 73 -8.12 22.79 0.57
CA ALA A 73 -9.14 21.92 1.13
C ALA A 73 -8.55 20.62 1.70
N ALA A 74 -7.52 20.09 1.04
CA ALA A 74 -6.75 18.94 1.48
C ALA A 74 -5.97 19.22 2.77
N GLU A 75 -5.29 20.37 2.84
CA GLU A 75 -4.57 20.80 4.04
C GLU A 75 -5.55 21.05 5.20
N ASP A 76 -6.68 21.69 4.94
CA ASP A 76 -7.73 21.94 5.94
C ASP A 76 -8.30 20.61 6.47
N ALA A 77 -8.63 19.65 5.59
CA ALA A 77 -9.13 18.34 5.99
C ALA A 77 -8.06 17.50 6.73
N ARG A 78 -6.78 17.61 6.34
CA ARG A 78 -5.66 17.03 7.09
C ARG A 78 -5.57 17.61 8.50
N ASN A 79 -5.70 18.92 8.65
CA ASN A 79 -5.66 19.60 9.95
C ASN A 79 -6.85 19.23 10.83
N VAL A 80 -8.05 19.13 10.25
CA VAL A 80 -9.27 18.63 10.93
C VAL A 80 -9.06 17.19 11.41
N SER A 81 -8.58 16.31 10.54
CA SER A 81 -8.30 14.91 10.88
C SER A 81 -7.28 14.79 12.01
N ALA A 82 -6.18 15.56 11.93
CA ALA A 82 -5.15 15.60 12.97
C ALA A 82 -5.77 16.00 14.32
N ARG A 83 -6.54 17.09 14.36
CA ARG A 83 -7.16 17.56 15.58
C ARG A 83 -8.18 16.57 16.16
N LEU A 84 -8.91 15.84 15.32
CA LEU A 84 -9.81 14.79 15.78
C LEU A 84 -9.04 13.60 16.39
N PHE A 85 -7.89 13.21 15.83
CA PHE A 85 -7.03 12.21 16.47
C PHE A 85 -6.50 12.70 17.82
N GLU A 86 -6.05 13.97 17.91
CA GLU A 86 -5.63 14.57 19.18
C GLU A 86 -6.76 14.53 20.21
N LEU A 87 -7.98 14.89 19.83
CA LEU A 87 -9.15 14.84 20.72
C LEU A 87 -9.47 13.42 21.18
N ALA A 88 -9.35 12.41 20.32
CA ALA A 88 -9.53 11.01 20.72
C ALA A 88 -8.48 10.59 21.76
N ILE A 89 -7.22 10.99 21.58
CA ILE A 89 -6.12 10.75 22.53
C ILE A 89 -6.40 11.45 23.87
N GLU A 90 -6.66 12.76 23.86
CA GLU A 90 -6.97 13.57 25.05
C GLU A 90 -8.17 12.99 25.82
N LYS A 91 -9.18 12.46 25.11
CA LYS A 91 -10.37 11.85 25.70
C LYS A 91 -10.04 10.58 26.49
N VAL A 92 -9.25 9.67 25.91
CA VAL A 92 -8.80 8.46 26.63
C VAL A 92 -7.92 8.83 27.82
N GLU A 93 -7.00 9.77 27.64
CA GLU A 93 -6.11 10.24 28.71
C GLU A 93 -6.88 10.77 29.91
N ALA A 94 -7.89 11.61 29.66
CA ALA A 94 -8.73 12.18 30.70
C ALA A 94 -9.61 11.13 31.41
N GLU A 95 -10.22 10.21 30.67
CA GLU A 95 -11.13 9.20 31.23
C GLU A 95 -10.40 8.14 32.05
N HIS A 96 -9.15 7.83 31.69
CA HIS A 96 -8.35 6.78 32.33
C HIS A 96 -7.16 7.30 33.14
N GLN A 97 -7.07 8.63 33.34
CA GLN A 97 -6.02 9.29 34.12
C GLN A 97 -4.61 8.95 33.64
N LEU A 98 -4.45 8.81 32.32
CA LEU A 98 -3.14 8.52 31.73
C LEU A 98 -2.29 9.79 31.63
N PRO A 99 -0.95 9.64 31.65
CA PRO A 99 -0.06 10.75 31.34
C PRO A 99 -0.32 11.27 29.93
N SER A 100 -0.32 12.60 29.77
CA SER A 100 -0.52 13.19 28.46
C SER A 100 0.64 12.89 27.51
N ALA A 101 0.35 12.23 26.39
CA ALA A 101 1.29 11.92 25.33
C ALA A 101 2.00 13.19 24.85
N PHE A 102 1.25 14.27 24.59
CA PHE A 102 1.79 15.56 24.16
C PHE A 102 2.77 16.15 25.20
N ALA A 103 2.41 16.10 26.48
CA ALA A 103 3.28 16.59 27.55
C ALA A 103 4.55 15.73 27.74
N MET A 104 4.45 14.41 27.52
CA MET A 104 5.62 13.51 27.55
C MET A 104 6.60 13.83 26.41
N LEU A 105 6.08 14.14 25.22
CA LEU A 105 6.89 14.52 24.06
C LEU A 105 7.59 15.86 24.24
N GLU A 106 6.94 16.85 24.85
CA GLU A 106 7.57 18.15 25.15
C GLU A 106 8.73 18.03 26.14
N LYS A 107 8.62 17.15 27.14
CA LYS A 107 9.69 16.89 28.11
C LYS A 107 10.89 16.18 27.48
N ASN A 108 10.63 15.22 26.59
CA ASN A 108 11.68 14.41 25.95
C ASN A 108 12.46 15.18 24.85
N LYS A 109 11.97 16.31 24.36
CA LYS A 109 12.77 17.22 23.49
C LYS A 109 14.03 17.77 24.18
N SER A 110 14.12 17.72 25.51
CA SER A 110 15.27 18.21 26.28
C SER A 110 16.32 17.14 26.62
N THR A 111 16.07 15.87 26.30
CA THR A 111 16.98 14.75 26.58
C THR A 111 17.08 13.86 25.35
N VAL A 112 18.20 13.96 24.65
CA VAL A 112 18.60 12.99 23.62
C VAL A 112 18.77 11.64 24.29
N SER A 113 18.16 10.62 23.69
CA SER A 113 18.27 9.18 23.95
C SER A 113 17.45 8.59 25.10
N HIS A 114 16.81 7.47 24.73
CA HIS A 114 16.05 6.50 25.51
C HIS A 114 14.56 6.76 25.71
N ALA A 115 13.78 5.89 25.07
CA ALA A 115 12.40 5.56 25.42
C ALA A 115 12.27 5.39 26.95
N PRO A 116 11.15 5.82 27.56
CA PRO A 116 10.95 5.63 28.98
C PRO A 116 11.08 4.15 29.34
N ASP A 117 11.88 3.86 30.37
CA ASP A 117 12.11 2.53 30.94
C ASP A 117 10.84 1.67 30.92
N SER A 118 10.88 0.57 30.16
CA SER A 118 9.82 -0.41 29.92
C SER A 118 9.41 -1.24 31.15
N GLY A 119 9.71 -0.75 32.37
CA GLY A 119 9.48 -1.44 33.64
C GLY A 119 8.18 -1.05 34.33
N ASN A 120 7.63 0.14 34.05
CA ASN A 120 6.34 0.55 34.59
C ASN A 120 5.26 0.31 33.54
N LYS A 121 4.40 -0.68 33.79
CA LYS A 121 3.23 -0.95 32.95
C LYS A 121 2.15 0.11 33.15
N VAL A 122 2.36 1.30 32.58
CA VAL A 122 1.47 2.46 32.72
C VAL A 122 0.08 2.19 32.14
N TYR A 123 0.00 1.38 31.08
CA TYR A 123 -1.21 1.13 30.30
C TYR A 123 -1.89 -0.20 30.64
N ALA A 124 -1.25 -1.10 31.39
CA ALA A 124 -1.82 -2.40 31.74
C ALA A 124 -3.12 -2.33 32.56
N SER A 125 -3.40 -1.20 33.23
CA SER A 125 -4.67 -0.99 33.94
C SER A 125 -5.82 -0.50 33.05
N VAL A 126 -5.55 -0.16 31.79
CA VAL A 126 -6.57 0.31 30.83
C VAL A 126 -7.29 -0.90 30.25
N PRO A 127 -8.63 -0.88 30.14
CA PRO A 127 -9.38 -1.95 29.47
C PRO A 127 -8.84 -2.17 28.04
N GLY A 128 -8.61 -3.43 27.66
CA GLY A 128 -7.92 -3.76 26.41
C GLY A 128 -8.50 -3.10 25.16
N GLY A 129 -9.83 -3.03 25.03
CA GLY A 129 -10.48 -2.36 23.90
C GLY A 129 -10.19 -0.85 23.86
N VAL A 130 -10.12 -0.19 25.01
CA VAL A 130 -9.75 1.23 25.09
C VAL A 130 -8.27 1.44 24.77
N ALA A 131 -7.40 0.54 25.24
CA ALA A 131 -5.98 0.58 24.92
C ALA A 131 -5.72 0.41 23.41
N VAL A 132 -6.51 -0.43 22.72
CA VAL A 132 -6.48 -0.55 21.25
C VAL A 132 -6.88 0.75 20.57
N VAL A 133 -7.99 1.38 20.99
CA VAL A 133 -8.43 2.69 20.45
C VAL A 133 -7.34 3.75 20.63
N TYR A 134 -6.73 3.79 21.82
CA TYR A 134 -5.66 4.73 22.15
C TYR A 134 -4.42 4.51 21.28
N ALA A 135 -3.92 3.28 21.20
CA ALA A 135 -2.78 2.94 20.36
C ALA A 135 -3.06 3.21 18.88
N LYS A 136 -4.28 2.95 18.40
CA LYS A 136 -4.67 3.24 17.02
C LYS A 136 -4.65 4.74 16.74
N ALA A 137 -5.23 5.56 17.62
CA ALA A 137 -5.22 7.02 17.48
C ALA A 137 -3.79 7.58 17.47
N LEU A 138 -2.92 7.11 18.38
CA LEU A 138 -1.50 7.47 18.41
C LEU A 138 -0.78 7.08 17.11
N SER A 139 -0.99 5.86 16.61
CA SER A 139 -0.36 5.40 15.38
C SER A 139 -0.78 6.22 14.15
N LEU A 140 -2.07 6.56 14.05
CA LEU A 140 -2.61 7.31 12.93
C LEU A 140 -2.19 8.77 12.96
N LEU A 141 -2.14 9.39 14.15
CA LEU A 141 -1.61 10.74 14.32
C LEU A 141 -0.10 10.76 13.99
N GLY A 142 0.68 9.83 14.56
CA GLY A 142 2.11 9.72 14.31
C GLY A 142 2.45 9.56 12.83
N SER A 143 1.63 8.82 12.08
CA SER A 143 1.70 8.75 10.61
C SER A 143 1.38 10.08 9.94
N LEU A 144 0.29 10.73 10.36
CA LEU A 144 -0.19 11.96 9.73
C LEU A 144 0.75 13.16 9.90
N VAL A 145 1.37 13.29 11.07
CA VAL A 145 2.29 14.40 11.40
C VAL A 145 3.76 14.01 11.29
N ALA A 146 4.07 12.77 10.88
CA ALA A 146 5.43 12.22 10.78
C ALA A 146 6.27 12.35 12.07
N VAL A 147 5.67 12.04 13.22
CA VAL A 147 6.34 12.08 14.53
C VAL A 147 6.50 10.67 15.08
N SER A 148 7.72 10.14 14.98
CA SER A 148 8.10 8.78 15.40
C SER A 148 7.76 8.49 16.86
N ALA A 149 7.85 9.48 17.74
CA ALA A 149 7.61 9.28 19.16
C ALA A 149 6.15 8.94 19.51
N PHE A 150 5.17 9.33 18.68
CA PHE A 150 3.79 8.82 18.82
C PHE A 150 3.67 7.36 18.38
N LEU A 151 4.43 6.94 17.36
CA LEU A 151 4.49 5.56 16.90
C LEU A 151 5.12 4.65 17.96
N ASP A 152 6.22 5.10 18.57
CA ASP A 152 6.87 4.39 19.68
C ASP A 152 5.93 4.24 20.88
N LEU A 153 5.18 5.31 21.21
CA LEU A 153 4.18 5.25 22.27
C LEU A 153 3.05 4.26 21.95
N ALA A 154 2.56 4.25 20.70
CA ALA A 154 1.56 3.29 20.25
C ALA A 154 2.06 1.84 20.39
N ARG A 155 3.32 1.57 20.00
CA ARG A 155 3.95 0.25 20.17
C ARG A 155 4.00 -0.16 21.64
N ASN A 156 4.43 0.73 22.52
CA ASN A 156 4.51 0.48 23.96
C ASN A 156 3.12 0.16 24.56
N VAL A 157 2.09 0.94 24.20
CA VAL A 157 0.72 0.64 24.61
C VAL A 157 0.33 -0.77 24.18
N CYS A 158 0.58 -1.14 22.92
CA CYS A 158 0.27 -2.48 22.42
C CYS A 158 1.10 -3.60 23.05
N ASP A 159 2.32 -3.34 23.53
CA ASP A 159 3.14 -4.30 24.29
C ASP A 159 2.59 -4.55 25.70
N GLU A 160 1.90 -3.56 26.28
CA GLU A 160 1.30 -3.65 27.61
C GLU A 160 -0.13 -4.19 27.63
N ILE A 161 -0.79 -4.32 26.48
CA ILE A 161 -2.15 -4.89 26.39
C ILE A 161 -2.13 -6.35 26.87
N SER A 162 -2.63 -6.57 28.07
CA SER A 162 -2.99 -7.89 28.57
C SER A 162 -4.50 -8.09 28.43
N SER A 163 -4.91 -8.91 27.46
CA SER A 163 -6.33 -9.24 27.26
C SER A 163 -6.50 -10.75 27.03
N ASP A 164 -7.57 -11.29 27.61
CA ASP A 164 -8.00 -12.67 27.36
C ASP A 164 -8.75 -12.80 26.02
N SER A 165 -9.27 -11.70 25.49
CA SER A 165 -9.89 -11.66 24.17
C SER A 165 -8.81 -11.77 23.07
N SER A 166 -8.97 -12.78 22.21
CA SER A 166 -8.11 -12.97 21.03
C SER A 166 -8.20 -11.79 20.07
N GLU A 167 -9.39 -11.22 19.88
CA GLU A 167 -9.62 -10.07 18.99
C GLU A 167 -8.81 -8.85 19.42
N ILE A 168 -8.85 -8.51 20.72
CA ILE A 168 -8.09 -7.37 21.27
C ILE A 168 -6.58 -7.58 21.09
N ARG A 169 -6.08 -8.81 21.30
CA ARG A 169 -4.67 -9.13 21.05
C ARG A 169 -4.34 -9.06 19.56
N GLY A 170 -5.25 -9.53 18.71
CA GLY A 170 -5.14 -9.47 17.26
C GLY A 170 -5.01 -8.03 16.76
N ASP A 171 -5.91 -7.15 17.18
CA ASP A 171 -5.85 -5.72 16.83
C ASP A 171 -4.56 -5.05 17.33
N ALA A 172 -4.10 -5.38 18.54
CA ALA A 172 -2.82 -4.88 19.05
C ALA A 172 -1.63 -5.30 18.16
N HIS A 173 -1.61 -6.54 17.68
CA HIS A 173 -0.60 -7.01 16.72
C HIS A 173 -0.69 -6.29 15.37
N LEU A 174 -1.90 -6.07 14.85
CA LEU A 174 -2.11 -5.32 13.60
C LEU A 174 -1.65 -3.86 13.72
N ILE A 175 -1.88 -3.21 14.87
CA ILE A 175 -1.38 -1.85 15.13
C ILE A 175 0.15 -1.83 15.16
N LYS A 176 0.81 -2.82 15.81
CA LYS A 176 2.27 -2.92 15.79
C LYS A 176 2.83 -3.09 14.37
N ALA A 177 2.17 -3.90 13.54
CA ALA A 177 2.56 -4.08 12.15
C ALA A 177 2.48 -2.75 11.37
N PHE A 178 1.38 -2.01 11.53
CA PHE A 178 1.20 -0.69 10.94
C PHE A 178 2.26 0.32 11.42
N VAL A 179 2.54 0.35 12.72
CA VAL A 179 3.59 1.19 13.30
C VAL A 179 4.96 0.90 12.67
N ALA A 180 5.32 -0.37 12.52
CA ALA A 180 6.59 -0.76 11.89
C ALA A 180 6.69 -0.31 10.42
N LEU A 181 5.61 -0.47 9.64
CA LEU A 181 5.53 0.04 8.26
C LEU A 181 5.69 1.56 8.19
N GLU A 182 5.06 2.30 9.11
CA GLU A 182 5.16 3.76 9.11
C GLU A 182 6.54 4.25 9.56
N GLN A 183 7.19 3.55 10.48
CA GLN A 183 8.58 3.81 10.85
C GLN A 183 9.52 3.61 9.66
N LEU A 184 9.33 2.54 8.89
CA LEU A 184 10.08 2.32 7.64
C LEU A 184 9.86 3.45 6.64
N ARG A 185 8.60 3.88 6.46
CA ARG A 185 8.28 5.04 5.63
C ARG A 185 9.03 6.30 6.06
N GLN A 186 9.05 6.60 7.36
CA GLN A 186 9.74 7.78 7.88
C GLN A 186 11.26 7.68 7.70
N LEU A 187 11.86 6.49 7.86
CA LEU A 187 13.28 6.26 7.58
C LEU A 187 13.63 6.57 6.12
N LYS A 188 12.82 6.10 5.16
CA LYS A 188 13.03 6.39 3.74
C LYS A 188 12.86 7.87 3.39
N GLN A 189 11.91 8.56 4.01
CA GLN A 189 11.72 10.00 3.82
C GLN A 189 12.88 10.85 4.39
N LEU A 190 13.51 10.39 5.47
CA LEU A 190 14.68 11.08 6.07
C LEU A 190 15.97 10.86 5.27
N GLY A 191 16.08 9.77 4.52
CA GLY A 191 17.18 9.50 3.59
C GLY A 191 17.09 10.26 2.26
N GLN A 192 15.99 10.98 2.00
CA GLN A 192 15.77 11.76 0.78
C GLN A 192 15.86 13.26 1.09
N SER A 193 16.71 14.01 0.36
CA SER A 193 16.54 15.45 0.26
C SER A 193 15.17 15.75 -0.37
N PRO A 194 14.47 16.83 0.01
CA PRO A 194 13.11 17.09 -0.46
C PRO A 194 13.07 17.15 -1.99
N ILE A 195 12.38 16.19 -2.61
CA ILE A 195 12.08 16.20 -4.04
C ILE A 195 10.82 17.03 -4.22
N ASP A 196 10.93 18.09 -5.02
CA ASP A 196 9.81 18.90 -5.48
C ASP A 196 8.79 18.01 -6.19
N PHE A 197 7.56 18.01 -5.67
CA PHE A 197 6.39 17.38 -6.30
C PHE A 197 5.89 18.24 -7.47
N ALA A 198 6.70 18.38 -8.51
CA ALA A 198 6.31 18.96 -9.78
C ALA A 198 7.32 18.52 -10.83
N ASP A 199 7.10 17.33 -11.41
CA ASP A 199 7.41 16.98 -12.80
C ASP A 199 7.34 15.46 -12.97
N THR A 200 6.10 14.98 -13.08
CA THR A 200 5.79 13.84 -13.96
C THR A 200 4.99 14.38 -15.12
N GLN A 201 5.63 15.19 -15.96
CA GLN A 201 5.26 15.29 -17.36
C GLN A 201 6.19 14.37 -18.15
N LEU A 202 5.56 13.53 -18.95
CA LEU A 202 6.16 12.86 -20.10
C LEU A 202 6.78 13.95 -20.97
N GLY A 203 8.09 13.86 -21.20
CA GLY A 203 8.82 14.72 -22.11
C GLY A 203 9.86 13.86 -22.81
N ASP A 204 9.59 13.60 -24.08
CA ASP A 204 10.56 13.09 -25.05
C ASP A 204 11.79 13.98 -25.06
N GLU A 205 12.97 13.39 -24.94
CA GLU A 205 14.21 13.97 -25.46
C GLU A 205 14.94 12.84 -26.20
N ASP A 206 14.46 12.55 -27.41
CA ASP A 206 15.36 12.34 -28.53
C ASP A 206 16.06 13.68 -28.76
N ASP A 207 17.37 13.75 -28.55
CA ASP A 207 18.25 14.51 -29.43
C ASP A 207 19.71 14.07 -29.26
N ASP A 208 20.25 13.70 -30.41
CA ASP A 208 21.62 13.40 -30.78
C ASP A 208 22.68 14.29 -30.13
N GLU A 209 23.73 13.70 -29.54
CA GLU A 209 25.08 14.28 -29.64
C GLU A 209 26.12 13.20 -29.97
N GLU A 210 26.96 13.61 -30.91
CA GLU A 210 27.84 12.83 -31.76
C GLU A 210 29.03 12.20 -31.03
N GLU A 211 29.60 11.21 -31.73
CA GLU A 211 30.89 10.57 -31.54
C GLU A 211 32.01 11.52 -31.09
N GLU A 212 32.74 11.14 -30.02
CA GLU A 212 34.19 11.25 -30.06
C GLU A 212 34.82 9.94 -29.60
N GLU A 213 35.43 9.25 -30.57
CA GLU A 213 36.38 8.18 -30.38
C GLU A 213 37.50 8.61 -29.42
N SER A 214 37.72 7.85 -28.37
CA SER A 214 39.06 7.74 -27.80
C SER A 214 39.36 6.28 -27.48
N GLU A 215 40.09 5.66 -28.41
CA GLU A 215 40.86 4.46 -28.16
C GLU A 215 41.87 4.73 -27.05
N SER A 216 41.73 4.07 -25.89
CA SER A 216 42.89 3.69 -25.09
C SER A 216 42.64 2.33 -24.46
N GLU A 217 43.25 1.32 -25.08
CA GLU A 217 43.50 0.01 -24.50
C GLU A 217 44.19 0.16 -23.13
N GLY A 218 43.69 -0.57 -22.14
CA GLY A 218 44.24 -0.60 -20.78
C GLY A 218 43.41 -1.50 -19.89
N GLU A 219 43.56 -2.81 -20.08
CA GLU A 219 43.22 -3.85 -19.10
C GLU A 219 43.89 -3.52 -17.76
N GLU A 220 43.13 -3.10 -16.74
CA GLU A 220 43.38 -3.46 -15.35
C GLU A 220 42.02 -3.56 -14.64
N ASP A 221 41.60 -4.81 -14.41
CA ASP A 221 40.56 -5.19 -13.45
C ASP A 221 40.92 -4.62 -12.07
N ALA A 222 40.38 -3.44 -11.76
CA ALA A 222 40.23 -3.00 -10.40
C ALA A 222 38.81 -3.41 -9.98
N GLU A 223 38.69 -4.59 -9.38
CA GLU A 223 37.60 -4.91 -8.47
C GLU A 223 37.53 -3.77 -7.44
N LYS A 224 36.67 -2.79 -7.68
CA LYS A 224 36.22 -1.90 -6.63
C LYS A 224 35.40 -2.78 -5.71
N GLU A 225 36.03 -3.27 -4.65
CA GLU A 225 35.31 -3.69 -3.46
C GLU A 225 34.42 -2.50 -3.07
N ASP A 226 33.12 -2.60 -3.36
CA ASP A 226 32.10 -1.68 -2.85
C ASP A 226 32.15 -1.82 -1.32
N GLU A 227 33.03 -1.06 -0.67
CA GLU A 227 32.96 -0.80 0.76
C GLU A 227 31.64 -0.09 1.01
N GLN A 228 30.57 -0.87 1.25
CA GLN A 228 29.29 -0.35 1.72
C GLN A 228 29.57 0.51 2.95
N ASP A 229 29.11 1.76 2.89
CA ASP A 229 29.21 2.69 4.01
C ASP A 229 28.61 2.00 5.26
N PRO A 230 29.34 1.92 6.39
CA PRO A 230 28.82 1.31 7.61
C PRO A 230 27.47 1.91 8.05
N GLU A 231 27.18 3.17 7.73
CA GLU A 231 25.87 3.80 8.00
C GLU A 231 24.75 3.24 7.10
N GLU A 232 25.04 2.96 5.82
CA GLU A 232 24.10 2.32 4.90
C GLU A 232 23.83 0.86 5.29
N ALA A 233 24.88 0.13 5.69
CA ALA A 233 24.74 -1.24 6.18
C ALA A 233 23.88 -1.31 7.45
N GLU A 234 24.06 -0.37 8.40
CA GLU A 234 23.23 -0.29 9.61
C GLU A 234 21.76 0.05 9.28
N MET A 235 21.52 0.96 8.34
CA MET A 235 20.17 1.28 7.87
C MET A 235 19.49 0.06 7.23
N MET A 236 20.18 -0.68 6.36
CA MET A 236 19.62 -1.89 5.74
C MET A 236 19.23 -2.94 6.79
N VAL A 237 20.09 -3.17 7.80
CA VAL A 237 19.77 -4.12 8.89
C VAL A 237 18.51 -3.70 9.63
N LYS A 238 18.36 -2.39 9.92
CA LYS A 238 17.19 -1.85 10.59
C LYS A 238 15.92 -1.98 9.73
N GLU A 239 16.02 -1.74 8.43
CA GLU A 239 14.90 -1.89 7.49
C GLU A 239 14.42 -3.35 7.41
N VAL A 240 15.35 -4.29 7.28
CA VAL A 240 15.04 -5.73 7.24
C VAL A 240 14.37 -6.17 8.53
N ALA A 241 14.88 -5.75 9.68
CA ALA A 241 14.30 -6.08 10.98
C ALA A 241 12.87 -5.55 11.13
N LEU A 242 12.61 -4.28 10.77
CA LEU A 242 11.28 -3.70 10.83
C LEU A 242 10.29 -4.38 9.87
N MET A 243 10.74 -4.77 8.67
CA MET A 243 9.90 -5.51 7.72
C MET A 243 9.55 -6.92 8.24
N GLN A 244 10.50 -7.62 8.86
CA GLN A 244 10.26 -8.92 9.47
C GLN A 244 9.32 -8.82 10.68
N ASP A 245 9.52 -7.81 11.53
CA ASP A 245 8.63 -7.49 12.65
C ASP A 245 7.20 -7.23 12.15
N ALA A 246 7.04 -6.42 11.10
CA ALA A 246 5.74 -6.11 10.50
C ALA A 246 5.05 -7.38 9.97
N ARG A 247 5.76 -8.22 9.20
CA ARG A 247 5.23 -9.48 8.67
C ARG A 247 4.76 -10.42 9.78
N ALA A 248 5.60 -10.64 10.80
CA ALA A 248 5.28 -11.50 11.92
C ALA A 248 4.08 -10.98 12.73
N ALA A 249 3.97 -9.65 12.88
CA ALA A 249 2.85 -9.01 13.56
C ALA A 249 1.54 -9.10 12.75
N PHE A 250 1.59 -8.95 11.42
CA PHE A 250 0.42 -9.17 10.56
C PHE A 250 -0.12 -10.59 10.67
N ILE A 251 0.76 -11.60 10.54
CA ILE A 251 0.37 -13.02 10.62
C ILE A 251 -0.31 -13.29 11.96
N LYS A 252 0.34 -12.97 13.08
CA LYS A 252 -0.22 -13.19 14.43
C LYS A 252 -1.52 -12.43 14.65
N GLY A 253 -1.59 -11.20 14.15
CA GLY A 253 -2.77 -10.35 14.25
C GLY A 253 -3.97 -10.93 13.53
N ILE A 254 -3.79 -11.34 12.27
CA ILE A 254 -4.83 -11.94 11.42
C ILE A 254 -5.27 -13.28 11.99
N GLU A 255 -4.35 -14.17 12.37
CA GLU A 255 -4.66 -15.50 12.93
C GLU A 255 -5.53 -15.44 14.18
N SER A 256 -5.46 -14.35 14.94
CA SER A 256 -6.29 -14.15 16.14
C SER A 256 -7.79 -14.04 15.83
N PHE A 257 -8.15 -13.80 14.57
CA PHE A 257 -9.53 -13.74 14.06
C PHE A 257 -9.93 -14.99 13.27
N ALA A 258 -9.09 -16.03 13.18
CA ALA A 258 -9.35 -17.22 12.36
C ALA A 258 -10.64 -17.99 12.73
N SER A 259 -11.23 -17.73 13.89
CA SER A 259 -12.52 -18.29 14.32
C SER A 259 -13.75 -17.66 13.66
N ASP A 260 -13.63 -16.46 13.08
CA ASP A 260 -14.69 -15.75 12.37
C ASP A 260 -14.23 -15.45 10.94
N SER A 261 -14.86 -16.10 9.95
CA SER A 261 -14.45 -15.96 8.54
C SER A 261 -14.54 -14.53 8.05
N ASN A 262 -15.59 -13.80 8.41
CA ASN A 262 -15.78 -12.42 7.96
C ASN A 262 -14.76 -11.50 8.62
N ALA A 263 -14.59 -11.58 9.94
CA ALA A 263 -13.58 -10.77 10.63
C ALA A 263 -12.17 -11.07 10.10
N HIS A 264 -11.85 -12.34 9.88
CA HIS A 264 -10.57 -12.77 9.32
C HIS A 264 -10.34 -12.18 7.92
N THR A 265 -11.33 -12.25 7.02
CA THR A 265 -11.25 -11.70 5.66
C THR A 265 -11.10 -10.19 5.66
N ILE A 266 -11.86 -9.51 6.52
CA ILE A 266 -11.74 -8.05 6.70
C ILE A 266 -10.31 -7.70 7.13
N LYS A 267 -9.72 -8.39 8.11
CA LYS A 267 -8.36 -8.11 8.59
C LYS A 267 -7.28 -8.44 7.56
N LYS A 268 -7.42 -9.52 6.80
CA LYS A 268 -6.53 -9.84 5.66
C LYS A 268 -6.55 -8.73 4.62
N ASN A 269 -7.76 -8.31 4.25
CA ASN A 269 -7.95 -7.25 3.28
C ASN A 269 -7.37 -5.91 3.76
N GLU A 270 -7.67 -5.50 5.00
CA GLU A 270 -7.07 -4.31 5.62
C GLU A 270 -5.54 -4.37 5.58
N ALA A 271 -4.93 -5.50 5.97
CA ALA A 271 -3.49 -5.68 5.95
C ALA A 271 -2.91 -5.59 4.53
N ALA A 272 -3.53 -6.26 3.55
CA ALA A 272 -3.10 -6.25 2.16
C ALA A 272 -3.18 -4.83 1.55
N GLN A 273 -4.24 -4.06 1.85
CA GLN A 273 -4.35 -2.67 1.42
C GLN A 273 -3.23 -1.79 1.99
N GLN A 274 -2.90 -1.94 3.28
CA GLN A 274 -1.79 -1.20 3.91
C GLN A 274 -0.45 -1.54 3.26
N LEU A 275 -0.19 -2.82 3.02
CA LEU A 275 1.02 -3.30 2.35
C LEU A 275 1.11 -2.80 0.91
N ARG A 276 0.01 -2.85 0.14
CA ARG A 276 -0.06 -2.31 -1.22
C ARG A 276 0.26 -0.82 -1.26
N ASN A 277 -0.35 -0.04 -0.37
CA ASN A 277 -0.12 1.40 -0.30
C ASN A 277 1.33 1.72 0.08
N TYR A 278 1.93 0.93 0.97
CA TYR A 278 3.34 1.06 1.30
C TYR A 278 4.25 0.66 0.12
N ALA A 279 3.94 -0.40 -0.61
CA ALA A 279 4.67 -0.81 -1.81
C ALA A 279 4.65 0.30 -2.88
N LEU A 280 3.49 0.92 -3.13
CA LEU A 280 3.36 2.08 -4.03
C LEU A 280 4.26 3.24 -3.61
N LEU A 281 4.29 3.54 -2.31
CA LEU A 281 5.14 4.60 -1.80
C LEU A 281 6.62 4.31 -2.03
N VAL A 282 7.07 3.10 -1.68
CA VAL A 282 8.46 2.68 -1.88
C VAL A 282 8.83 2.74 -3.36
N PHE A 283 7.95 2.26 -4.23
CA PHE A 283 8.15 2.28 -5.68
C PHE A 283 8.29 3.69 -6.25
N ASN A 284 7.46 4.63 -5.78
CA ASN A 284 7.56 6.02 -6.22
C ASN A 284 8.83 6.70 -5.70
N SER A 285 9.31 6.30 -4.51
CA SER A 285 10.53 6.85 -3.90
C SER A 285 11.82 6.28 -4.51
N ASP A 286 11.80 5.01 -4.89
CA ASP A 286 12.92 4.29 -5.50
C ASP A 286 12.36 3.28 -6.51
N LYS A 287 12.41 3.67 -7.79
CA LYS A 287 11.86 2.90 -8.90
C LYS A 287 12.63 1.60 -9.17
N LYS A 288 13.86 1.44 -8.64
CA LYS A 288 14.72 0.27 -8.87
C LYS A 288 14.70 -0.72 -7.71
N SER A 289 14.14 -0.34 -6.56
CA SER A 289 14.16 -1.19 -5.38
C SER A 289 13.31 -2.47 -5.61
N PRO A 290 13.80 -3.66 -5.22
CA PRO A 290 13.05 -4.92 -5.28
C PRO A 290 12.03 -5.08 -4.14
N VAL A 291 12.05 -4.16 -3.17
CA VAL A 291 11.23 -4.22 -1.95
C VAL A 291 9.71 -4.21 -2.23
N PRO A 292 9.16 -3.37 -3.14
CA PRO A 292 7.73 -3.38 -3.50
C PRO A 292 7.24 -4.76 -3.94
N THR A 293 8.00 -5.46 -4.78
CA THR A 293 7.67 -6.83 -5.24
C THR A 293 7.53 -7.77 -4.03
N SER A 294 8.51 -7.77 -3.12
CA SER A 294 8.46 -8.61 -1.91
C SER A 294 7.30 -8.26 -0.98
N ILE A 295 6.92 -6.98 -0.89
CA ILE A 295 5.76 -6.53 -0.10
C ILE A 295 4.46 -7.04 -0.72
N LEU A 296 4.31 -6.91 -2.04
CA LEU A 296 3.10 -7.31 -2.76
C LEU A 296 2.92 -8.82 -2.78
N THR A 297 3.99 -9.59 -2.99
CA THR A 297 3.94 -11.05 -2.87
C THR A 297 3.48 -11.48 -1.47
N PHE A 298 3.94 -10.80 -0.43
CA PHE A 298 3.45 -11.06 0.92
C PHE A 298 1.97 -10.68 1.09
N ALA A 299 1.55 -9.52 0.57
CA ALA A 299 0.14 -9.09 0.62
C ALA A 299 -0.79 -10.10 -0.09
N LEU A 300 -0.39 -10.61 -1.25
CA LEU A 300 -1.11 -11.66 -1.98
C LEU A 300 -1.19 -12.96 -1.17
N SER A 301 -0.07 -13.39 -0.57
CA SER A 301 -0.07 -14.59 0.27
C SER A 301 -1.09 -14.50 1.43
N LEU A 302 -1.32 -13.32 2.01
CA LEU A 302 -2.32 -13.14 3.06
C LEU A 302 -3.75 -13.34 2.52
N LEU A 303 -4.03 -12.87 1.31
CA LEU A 303 -5.33 -12.99 0.65
C LEU A 303 -5.59 -14.44 0.18
N ASP A 304 -4.56 -15.09 -0.37
CA ASP A 304 -4.65 -16.47 -0.88
C ASP A 304 -4.59 -17.54 0.22
N THR A 305 -4.13 -17.20 1.44
CA THR A 305 -4.05 -18.17 2.54
C THR A 305 -5.46 -18.73 2.82
N PRO A 306 -5.69 -20.05 2.70
CA PRO A 306 -7.01 -20.63 2.91
C PRO A 306 -7.47 -20.46 4.37
N TYR A 307 -8.78 -20.47 4.60
CA TYR A 307 -9.33 -20.55 5.95
C TYR A 307 -8.87 -21.85 6.60
N ALA A 308 -8.62 -21.84 7.91
CA ALA A 308 -8.28 -23.06 8.64
C ALA A 308 -9.31 -24.14 8.30
N SER A 309 -8.85 -25.36 7.99
CA SER A 309 -9.67 -26.46 7.46
C SER A 309 -10.83 -26.88 8.38
N SER A 310 -10.82 -26.43 9.64
CA SER A 310 -11.88 -26.59 10.64
C SER A 310 -12.98 -25.52 10.56
N SER A 311 -12.80 -24.47 9.76
CA SER A 311 -13.78 -23.41 9.53
C SER A 311 -14.64 -23.79 8.34
N THR A 312 -15.90 -24.16 8.61
CA THR A 312 -16.95 -24.35 7.60
C THR A 312 -17.53 -23.02 7.09
N LEU A 313 -16.90 -21.90 7.41
CA LEU A 313 -17.46 -20.57 7.21
C LEU A 313 -16.86 -19.91 5.98
N ILE A 314 -17.67 -19.83 4.93
CA ILE A 314 -17.41 -19.02 3.73
C ILE A 314 -17.66 -17.56 4.13
N PRO A 315 -16.79 -16.59 3.79
CA PRO A 315 -17.10 -15.18 4.00
C PRO A 315 -18.37 -14.80 3.23
N ASP A 316 -19.06 -13.75 3.67
CA ASP A 316 -20.12 -13.20 2.83
C ASP A 316 -19.57 -12.67 1.50
N GLN A 317 -20.45 -12.59 0.50
CA GLN A 317 -20.08 -12.20 -0.85
C GLN A 317 -19.42 -10.81 -0.89
N ALA A 318 -19.89 -9.86 -0.08
CA ALA A 318 -19.35 -8.51 -0.07
C ALA A 318 -17.90 -8.47 0.42
N ASN A 319 -17.55 -9.25 1.44
CA ASN A 319 -16.18 -9.38 1.92
C ASN A 319 -15.28 -10.15 0.95
N ALA A 320 -15.83 -11.17 0.28
CA ALA A 320 -15.12 -11.89 -0.79
C ALA A 320 -14.81 -10.98 -1.98
N ASP A 321 -15.80 -10.21 -2.45
CA ASP A 321 -15.67 -9.21 -3.52
C ASP A 321 -14.60 -8.17 -3.20
N LEU A 322 -14.60 -7.67 -1.95
CA LEU A 322 -13.62 -6.68 -1.51
C LEU A 322 -12.20 -7.27 -1.43
N ALA A 323 -12.06 -8.52 -0.99
CA ALA A 323 -10.77 -9.21 -0.99
C ALA A 323 -10.26 -9.44 -2.42
N ASN A 324 -11.13 -9.85 -3.34
CA ASN A 324 -10.82 -10.03 -4.76
C ASN A 324 -10.42 -8.70 -5.43
N SER A 325 -11.12 -7.61 -5.13
CA SER A 325 -10.78 -6.26 -5.62
C SER A 325 -9.38 -5.83 -5.16
N THR A 326 -9.05 -6.11 -3.90
CA THR A 326 -7.71 -5.81 -3.36
C THR A 326 -6.64 -6.74 -3.93
N LYS A 327 -6.95 -8.03 -4.13
CA LYS A 327 -6.06 -8.99 -4.81
C LYS A 327 -5.72 -8.51 -6.20
N ALA A 328 -6.73 -8.14 -7.00
CA ALA A 328 -6.56 -7.59 -8.34
C ALA A 328 -5.67 -6.33 -8.33
N SER A 329 -5.94 -5.40 -7.42
CA SER A 329 -5.13 -4.18 -7.30
C SER A 329 -3.66 -4.47 -6.96
N CYS A 330 -3.39 -5.46 -6.11
CA CYS A 330 -2.02 -5.92 -5.81
C CYS A 330 -1.35 -6.57 -7.03
N LEU A 331 -2.07 -7.45 -7.74
CA LEU A 331 -1.59 -8.14 -8.94
C LEU A 331 -1.27 -7.17 -10.07
N TYR A 332 -2.16 -6.21 -10.34
CA TYR A 332 -1.92 -5.17 -11.34
C TYR A 332 -0.64 -4.38 -11.04
N LEU A 333 -0.41 -4.01 -9.78
CA LEU A 333 0.81 -3.31 -9.40
C LEU A 333 2.05 -4.20 -9.55
N LEU A 334 1.95 -5.49 -9.18
CA LEU A 334 3.03 -6.45 -9.34
C LEU A 334 3.40 -6.66 -10.81
N ALA A 335 2.39 -6.78 -11.69
CA ALA A 335 2.55 -6.89 -13.13
C ALA A 335 3.33 -5.70 -13.69
N ARG A 336 2.95 -4.48 -13.30
CA ARG A 336 3.66 -3.25 -13.69
C ARG A 336 5.08 -3.15 -13.16
N LEU A 337 5.38 -3.76 -12.01
CA LEU A 337 6.74 -3.82 -11.48
C LEU A 337 7.60 -4.80 -12.27
N ARG A 338 7.05 -5.97 -12.63
CA ARG A 338 7.76 -7.00 -13.40
C ARG A 338 8.05 -6.59 -14.84
N ALA A 339 7.14 -5.85 -15.49
CA ALA A 339 7.35 -5.37 -16.85
C ALA A 339 8.35 -4.20 -16.99
N ARG A 340 9.02 -3.78 -15.90
CA ARG A 340 9.94 -2.62 -15.91
C ARG A 340 11.41 -3.03 -15.86
N GLY A 341 12.23 -2.32 -16.63
CA GLY A 341 13.69 -2.35 -16.54
C GLY A 341 14.36 -3.21 -17.61
N LYS A 342 15.70 -3.36 -17.50
CA LYS A 342 16.50 -4.16 -18.43
C LYS A 342 16.27 -5.67 -18.27
N ASP A 343 15.85 -6.10 -17.07
CA ASP A 343 15.54 -7.49 -16.73
C ASP A 343 14.02 -7.72 -16.60
N ALA A 344 13.22 -7.03 -17.44
CA ALA A 344 11.77 -7.09 -17.37
C ALA A 344 11.26 -8.52 -17.64
N ASP A 345 10.47 -9.05 -16.72
CA ASP A 345 9.79 -10.34 -16.83
C ASP A 345 8.41 -10.12 -17.46
N GLN A 346 8.37 -10.02 -18.80
CA GLN A 346 7.13 -9.77 -19.54
C GLN A 346 6.13 -10.92 -19.42
N LEU A 347 6.62 -12.17 -19.36
CA LEU A 347 5.77 -13.35 -19.17
C LEU A 347 5.13 -13.34 -17.77
N GLY A 348 5.93 -13.12 -16.72
CA GLY A 348 5.41 -12.99 -15.37
C GLY A 348 4.47 -11.78 -15.20
N ALA A 349 4.73 -10.68 -15.91
CA ALA A 349 3.83 -9.52 -15.94
C ALA A 349 2.50 -9.83 -16.64
N ALA A 350 2.52 -10.55 -17.77
CA ALA A 350 1.33 -11.01 -18.46
C ALA A 350 0.50 -11.96 -17.57
N GLN A 351 1.15 -12.89 -16.87
CA GLN A 351 0.48 -13.82 -15.97
C GLN A 351 -0.17 -13.11 -14.77
N ASP A 352 0.53 -12.15 -14.14
CA ASP A 352 -0.08 -11.34 -13.08
C ASP A 352 -1.25 -10.51 -13.59
N ALA A 353 -1.19 -10.00 -14.83
CA ALA A 353 -2.29 -9.27 -15.45
C ALA A 353 -3.50 -10.18 -15.72
N LYS A 354 -3.28 -11.41 -16.21
CA LYS A 354 -4.34 -12.43 -16.35
C LYS A 354 -4.97 -12.74 -14.99
N GLU A 355 -4.17 -13.02 -13.96
CA GLU A 355 -4.68 -13.31 -12.61
C GLU A 355 -5.43 -12.11 -11.99
N CYS A 356 -5.00 -10.88 -12.30
CA CYS A 356 -5.72 -9.66 -11.92
C CYS A 356 -7.13 -9.64 -12.54
N LEU A 357 -7.23 -9.94 -13.84
CA LEU A 357 -8.50 -10.00 -14.56
C LEU A 357 -9.41 -11.11 -14.01
N ARG A 358 -8.87 -12.31 -13.75
CA ARG A 358 -9.60 -13.41 -13.10
C ARG A 358 -10.15 -12.99 -11.74
N ALA A 359 -9.34 -12.33 -10.91
CA ALA A 359 -9.77 -11.84 -9.60
C ALA A 359 -10.91 -10.81 -9.73
N LEU A 360 -10.87 -9.91 -10.71
CA LEU A 360 -11.94 -8.94 -10.95
C LEU A 360 -13.22 -9.59 -11.50
N LEU A 361 -13.11 -10.64 -12.32
CA LEU A 361 -14.25 -11.40 -12.82
C LEU A 361 -14.98 -12.17 -11.70
N LEU A 362 -14.27 -12.52 -10.62
CA LEU A 362 -14.87 -13.14 -9.42
C LEU A 362 -15.63 -12.15 -8.51
N VAL A 363 -15.58 -10.85 -8.80
CA VAL A 363 -16.34 -9.84 -8.04
C VAL A 363 -17.80 -9.88 -8.50
N VAL A 364 -18.69 -10.48 -7.70
CA VAL A 364 -20.11 -10.70 -8.06
C VAL A 364 -21.01 -9.70 -7.37
N GLY A 365 -21.41 -8.66 -8.10
CA GLY A 365 -22.37 -7.67 -7.66
C GLY A 365 -22.88 -6.85 -8.83
N LYS A 366 -24.06 -6.23 -8.70
CA LYS A 366 -24.67 -5.40 -9.76
C LYS A 366 -23.68 -4.31 -10.18
N GLU A 367 -23.06 -4.50 -11.33
CA GLU A 367 -22.02 -3.64 -11.90
C GLU A 367 -20.77 -3.57 -11.00
N LEU A 368 -19.60 -3.78 -11.60
CA LEU A 368 -18.33 -3.47 -10.94
C LEU A 368 -18.41 -2.02 -10.46
N ASN A 369 -17.91 -1.72 -9.26
CA ASN A 369 -17.81 -0.32 -8.85
C ASN A 369 -16.87 0.42 -9.82
N GLU A 370 -17.00 1.75 -9.91
CA GLU A 370 -16.24 2.58 -10.86
C GLU A 370 -14.73 2.30 -10.80
N GLU A 371 -14.19 2.10 -9.59
CA GLU A 371 -12.76 1.81 -9.35
C GLU A 371 -12.33 0.46 -9.95
N ASN A 372 -13.16 -0.58 -9.80
CA ASN A 372 -12.90 -1.90 -10.35
C ASN A 372 -13.13 -1.96 -11.87
N GLU A 373 -14.09 -1.20 -12.41
CA GLU A 373 -14.26 -1.04 -13.87
C GLU A 373 -13.02 -0.39 -14.47
N GLU A 374 -12.55 0.72 -13.88
CA GLU A 374 -11.33 1.41 -14.32
C GLU A 374 -10.11 0.47 -14.22
N LEU A 375 -9.94 -0.23 -13.10
CA LEU A 375 -8.84 -1.17 -12.92
C LEU A 375 -8.89 -2.33 -13.92
N MET A 376 -10.07 -2.88 -14.21
CA MET A 376 -10.24 -3.94 -15.20
C MET A 376 -9.85 -3.45 -16.60
N GLY A 377 -10.32 -2.27 -17.00
CA GLY A 377 -9.94 -1.67 -18.26
C GLY A 377 -8.42 -1.42 -18.36
N GLN A 378 -7.81 -0.90 -17.28
CA GLN A 378 -6.36 -0.68 -17.20
C GLN A 378 -5.57 -1.99 -17.27
N ALA A 379 -6.06 -3.07 -16.64
CA ALA A 379 -5.41 -4.38 -16.69
C ALA A 379 -5.46 -4.98 -18.09
N PHE A 380 -6.58 -4.84 -18.82
CA PHE A 380 -6.69 -5.26 -20.21
C PHE A 380 -5.76 -4.49 -21.15
N ILE A 381 -5.72 -3.15 -21.05
CA ILE A 381 -4.79 -2.33 -21.82
C ILE A 381 -3.36 -2.73 -21.50
N PHE A 382 -3.02 -2.95 -20.22
CA PHE A 382 -1.68 -3.40 -19.85
C PHE A 382 -1.35 -4.77 -20.44
N LEU A 383 -2.25 -5.75 -20.34
CA LEU A 383 -2.07 -7.08 -20.93
C LEU A 383 -1.77 -6.98 -22.43
N SER A 384 -2.44 -6.10 -23.16
CA SER A 384 -2.17 -5.90 -24.60
C SER A 384 -0.76 -5.40 -24.92
N THR A 385 -0.05 -4.83 -23.96
CA THR A 385 1.32 -4.31 -24.15
C THR A 385 2.42 -5.29 -23.76
N VAL A 386 2.09 -6.31 -22.96
CA VAL A 386 3.07 -7.25 -22.39
C VAL A 386 2.92 -8.67 -22.92
N THR A 387 1.77 -9.00 -23.51
CA THR A 387 1.56 -10.30 -24.13
C THR A 387 2.30 -10.43 -25.47
N PRO A 388 2.96 -11.56 -25.74
CA PRO A 388 3.59 -11.82 -27.04
C PRO A 388 2.59 -12.30 -28.11
N ASN A 389 1.35 -12.62 -27.75
CA ASN A 389 0.33 -13.10 -28.68
C ASN A 389 -0.48 -11.91 -29.23
N ASP A 390 -0.36 -11.64 -30.54
CA ASP A 390 -0.99 -10.51 -31.22
C ASP A 390 -2.53 -10.55 -31.17
N THR A 391 -3.14 -11.74 -31.29
CA THR A 391 -4.59 -11.91 -31.19
C THR A 391 -5.08 -11.58 -29.79
N LEU A 392 -4.38 -12.09 -28.76
CA LEU A 392 -4.65 -11.76 -27.36
C LEU A 392 -4.41 -10.27 -27.09
N ALA A 393 -3.38 -9.66 -27.69
CA ALA A 393 -3.09 -8.25 -27.55
C ALA A 393 -4.23 -7.38 -28.09
N LEU A 394 -4.67 -7.66 -29.32
CA LEU A 394 -5.74 -6.91 -29.97
C LEU A 394 -7.09 -7.08 -29.25
N ALA A 395 -7.42 -8.33 -28.86
CA ALA A 395 -8.63 -8.63 -28.09
C ALA A 395 -8.64 -7.89 -26.74
N SER A 396 -7.50 -7.91 -26.04
CA SER A 396 -7.33 -7.22 -24.75
C SER A 396 -7.41 -5.70 -24.91
N PHE A 397 -6.76 -5.12 -25.93
CA PHE A 397 -6.83 -3.69 -26.20
C PHE A 397 -8.27 -3.22 -26.47
N THR A 398 -8.99 -3.99 -27.29
CA THR A 398 -10.38 -3.69 -27.68
C THR A 398 -11.31 -3.73 -26.47
N ARG A 399 -11.22 -4.80 -25.68
CA ARG A 399 -12.04 -4.95 -24.46
C ARG A 399 -11.68 -3.91 -23.40
N GLY A 400 -10.38 -3.65 -23.19
CA GLY A 400 -9.90 -2.65 -22.25
C GLY A 400 -10.41 -1.26 -22.59
N SER A 401 -10.34 -0.86 -23.86
CA SER A 401 -10.84 0.44 -24.34
C SER A 401 -12.35 0.59 -24.10
N LYS A 402 -13.15 -0.44 -24.44
CA LYS A 402 -14.61 -0.45 -24.20
C LYS A 402 -14.95 -0.29 -22.71
N ILE A 403 -14.24 -1.00 -21.83
CA ILE A 403 -14.47 -0.92 -20.39
C ILE A 403 -14.07 0.46 -19.85
N LEU A 404 -12.94 1.02 -20.28
CA LEU A 404 -12.51 2.36 -19.87
C LEU A 404 -13.47 3.46 -20.34
N LYS A 405 -14.03 3.36 -21.56
CA LYS A 405 -15.11 4.26 -22.02
C LYS A 405 -16.32 4.18 -21.09
N LYS A 406 -16.79 2.97 -20.76
CA LYS A 406 -17.90 2.77 -19.82
C LYS A 406 -17.61 3.37 -18.44
N ALA A 407 -16.39 3.19 -17.92
CA ALA A 407 -15.97 3.78 -16.65
C ALA A 407 -15.98 5.31 -16.71
N LEU A 408 -15.60 5.92 -17.84
CA LEU A 408 -15.68 7.37 -18.05
C LEU A 408 -17.13 7.86 -18.16
N GLU A 409 -18.03 7.09 -18.76
CA GLU A 409 -19.47 7.40 -18.78
C GLU A 409 -20.07 7.42 -17.37
N SER A 410 -19.65 6.47 -16.53
CA SER A 410 -20.03 6.42 -15.11
C SER A 410 -19.44 7.61 -14.32
N ASN A 411 -18.23 8.06 -14.66
CA ASN A 411 -17.56 9.19 -14.02
C ASN A 411 -16.98 10.23 -15.02
N PRO A 412 -17.83 11.11 -15.60
CA PRO A 412 -17.42 12.03 -16.67
C PRO A 412 -16.41 13.10 -16.26
N HIS A 413 -16.12 13.23 -14.96
CA HIS A 413 -15.20 14.24 -14.43
C HIS A 413 -13.77 13.70 -14.23
N ASN A 414 -13.53 12.42 -14.54
CA ASN A 414 -12.21 11.81 -14.45
C ASN A 414 -11.30 12.28 -15.61
N ALA A 415 -10.63 13.43 -15.41
CA ALA A 415 -9.74 14.02 -16.40
C ALA A 415 -8.55 13.13 -16.77
N LYS A 416 -8.08 12.28 -15.83
CA LYS A 416 -6.97 11.35 -16.08
C LYS A 416 -7.39 10.23 -17.01
N LEU A 417 -8.55 9.62 -16.75
CA LEU A 417 -9.12 8.59 -17.61
C LEU A 417 -9.43 9.12 -19.00
N LYS A 418 -9.96 10.35 -19.11
CA LYS A 418 -10.17 11.00 -20.41
C LYS A 418 -8.86 11.18 -21.19
N ALA A 419 -7.84 11.75 -20.55
CA ALA A 419 -6.53 11.93 -21.19
C ALA A 419 -5.89 10.60 -21.60
N GLN A 420 -6.12 9.53 -20.83
CA GLN A 420 -5.66 8.18 -21.17
C GLN A 420 -6.37 7.66 -22.42
N LEU A 421 -7.69 7.76 -22.52
CA LEU A 421 -8.44 7.33 -23.70
C LEU A 421 -8.07 8.12 -24.96
N GLU A 422 -7.86 9.44 -24.81
CA GLU A 422 -7.33 10.31 -25.87
C GLU A 422 -5.95 9.82 -26.34
N ALA A 423 -5.02 9.55 -25.42
CA ALA A 423 -3.67 9.08 -25.73
C ALA A 423 -3.65 7.69 -26.38
N LEU A 424 -4.63 6.83 -26.06
CA LEU A 424 -4.81 5.53 -26.70
C LEU A 424 -5.45 5.64 -28.10
N GLY A 425 -5.89 6.83 -28.53
CA GLY A 425 -6.66 7.00 -29.76
C GLY A 425 -8.05 6.34 -29.72
N ALA A 426 -8.51 5.98 -28.52
CA ALA A 426 -9.75 5.22 -28.34
C ALA A 426 -11.00 6.10 -28.34
N ASP A 427 -10.86 7.42 -28.24
CA ASP A 427 -11.98 8.39 -28.26
C ASP A 427 -12.74 8.44 -29.60
N GLU A 428 -12.10 8.05 -30.72
CA GLU A 428 -12.67 8.15 -32.08
C GLU A 428 -12.93 6.79 -32.75
N ALA A 429 -12.55 5.66 -32.13
CA ALA A 429 -12.77 4.35 -32.71
C ALA A 429 -14.26 3.98 -32.65
N ASP A 430 -14.89 3.86 -33.83
CA ASP A 430 -16.26 3.37 -34.00
C ASP A 430 -16.45 2.06 -33.21
N ASP A 431 -17.47 2.01 -32.36
CA ASP A 431 -17.81 0.85 -31.53
C ASP A 431 -18.31 -0.37 -32.35
N GLU A 432 -18.21 -0.31 -33.68
CA GLU A 432 -18.76 -1.29 -34.63
C GLU A 432 -17.80 -2.44 -34.99
N GLN A 433 -16.55 -2.45 -34.50
CA GLN A 433 -15.65 -3.62 -34.64
C GLN A 433 -15.85 -4.60 -33.49
N ASP A 434 -17.00 -5.30 -33.51
CA ASP A 434 -17.16 -6.63 -32.89
C ASP A 434 -16.93 -7.70 -33.97
N GLU A 435 -15.88 -7.54 -34.79
CA GLU A 435 -15.44 -8.65 -35.63
C GLU A 435 -14.87 -9.73 -34.71
N ALA A 436 -15.46 -10.92 -34.77
CA ALA A 436 -14.96 -12.08 -34.04
C ALA A 436 -13.51 -12.30 -34.47
N LEU A 437 -12.57 -12.03 -33.56
CA LEU A 437 -11.16 -12.27 -33.82
C LEU A 437 -10.98 -13.78 -34.01
N GLU A 438 -10.28 -14.16 -35.07
CA GLU A 438 -9.91 -15.55 -35.32
C GLU A 438 -8.49 -15.78 -34.79
N ASP A 439 -8.23 -16.94 -34.20
CA ASP A 439 -6.88 -17.38 -33.86
C ASP A 439 -6.10 -17.80 -35.12
N GLU A 440 -4.82 -18.19 -34.97
CA GLU A 440 -3.98 -18.63 -36.08
C GLU A 440 -4.55 -19.84 -36.85
N ASP A 441 -5.46 -20.60 -36.21
CA ASP A 441 -6.11 -21.78 -36.76
C ASP A 441 -7.49 -21.48 -37.39
N GLY A 442 -7.94 -20.22 -37.38
CA GLY A 442 -9.22 -19.80 -37.93
C GLY A 442 -10.42 -20.11 -37.02
N ASN A 443 -10.20 -20.40 -35.73
CA ASN A 443 -11.27 -20.54 -34.74
C ASN A 443 -11.57 -19.17 -34.11
N VAL A 444 -12.82 -18.97 -33.67
CA VAL A 444 -13.19 -17.77 -32.91
C VAL A 444 -12.40 -17.73 -31.61
N PHE A 445 -11.62 -16.68 -31.43
CA PHE A 445 -10.78 -16.44 -30.26
C PHE A 445 -11.66 -16.13 -29.04
N ASP A 446 -11.58 -16.99 -28.01
CA ASP A 446 -12.25 -16.81 -26.73
C ASP A 446 -11.29 -16.17 -25.73
N LEU A 447 -11.43 -14.85 -25.55
CA LEU A 447 -10.60 -14.07 -24.64
C LEU A 447 -10.78 -14.49 -23.17
N ASP A 448 -11.97 -14.90 -22.75
CA ASP A 448 -12.19 -15.33 -21.36
C ASP A 448 -11.52 -16.69 -21.12
N ALA A 449 -11.62 -17.63 -22.08
CA ALA A 449 -10.92 -18.90 -22.00
C ALA A 449 -9.39 -18.76 -22.04
N GLU A 450 -8.86 -17.81 -22.82
CA GLU A 450 -7.42 -17.53 -22.87
C GLU A 450 -6.91 -16.90 -21.56
N ILE A 451 -7.72 -16.04 -20.94
CA ILE A 451 -7.42 -15.51 -19.61
C ILE A 451 -7.39 -16.65 -18.59
N ASP A 452 -8.31 -17.61 -18.68
CA ASP A 452 -8.40 -18.76 -17.76
C ASP A 452 -7.37 -19.87 -18.03
N ARG A 453 -6.69 -19.87 -19.19
CA ARG A 453 -5.65 -20.83 -19.51
C ARG A 453 -4.42 -20.56 -18.64
N ASP A 454 -4.00 -21.55 -17.87
CA ASP A 454 -2.73 -21.52 -17.16
C ASP A 454 -1.62 -21.93 -18.13
N ASP A 455 -0.62 -21.06 -18.30
CA ASP A 455 0.52 -21.26 -19.21
C ASP A 455 1.50 -22.36 -18.71
N GLU A 456 1.06 -23.28 -17.84
CA GLU A 456 1.83 -24.42 -17.30
C GLU A 456 2.08 -25.56 -18.31
N HIS A 457 1.83 -25.33 -19.61
CA HIS A 457 2.13 -26.29 -20.69
C HIS A 457 3.23 -25.78 -21.63
N SER A 458 4.40 -25.45 -21.06
CA SER A 458 5.65 -25.34 -21.85
C SER A 458 6.46 -26.63 -21.91
N ASP A 459 5.99 -27.72 -21.29
CA ASP A 459 6.63 -29.03 -21.32
C ASP A 459 5.82 -29.97 -22.24
N ASP A 460 6.13 -29.99 -23.52
CA ASP A 460 6.55 -31.20 -24.24
C ASP A 460 6.65 -30.95 -25.75
N ASP A 461 7.89 -31.04 -26.22
CA ASP A 461 8.29 -31.21 -27.61
C ASP A 461 7.61 -32.46 -28.22
N ASP A 462 6.44 -32.33 -28.85
CA ASP A 462 5.97 -33.35 -29.82
C ASP A 462 6.60 -33.07 -31.18
N PHE A 463 7.92 -33.10 -31.19
CA PHE A 463 8.73 -33.17 -32.39
C PHE A 463 8.53 -34.58 -32.96
N GLY A 464 7.66 -34.67 -33.96
CA GLY A 464 7.31 -35.93 -34.62
C GLY A 464 8.52 -36.78 -34.97
N SER A 465 8.64 -37.93 -34.31
CA SER A 465 9.39 -39.06 -34.83
C SER A 465 8.47 -39.84 -35.76
N GLU A 466 8.48 -39.39 -37.00
CA GLU A 466 8.03 -40.13 -38.17
C GLU A 466 9.01 -41.29 -38.42
N ASP A 467 8.79 -42.43 -37.76
CA ASP A 467 9.40 -43.70 -38.15
C ASP A 467 8.37 -44.83 -38.11
N GLY A 468 7.72 -44.99 -39.25
CA GLY A 468 6.90 -46.14 -39.55
C GLY A 468 7.73 -47.41 -39.64
N TYR A 469 7.27 -48.44 -38.94
CA TYR A 469 7.38 -49.83 -39.38
C TYR A 469 6.11 -50.59 -39.01
N THR A 470 5.32 -50.86 -40.04
CA THR A 470 4.37 -51.98 -40.10
C THR A 470 5.13 -53.30 -40.17
N ASP A 471 4.77 -54.26 -39.33
CA ASP A 471 4.84 -55.72 -39.58
C ASP A 471 3.95 -56.35 -38.48
N GLU A 472 2.70 -56.69 -38.77
CA GLU A 472 2.25 -57.99 -39.30
C GLU A 472 2.43 -59.18 -38.32
N GLU A 473 1.28 -59.85 -38.15
CA GLU A 473 1.08 -61.26 -37.81
C GLU A 473 0.89 -61.73 -36.35
N ASP A 474 -0.07 -62.65 -36.30
CA ASP A 474 -0.40 -63.67 -35.31
C ASP A 474 -1.08 -63.21 -34.01
N GLY A 475 -2.36 -63.48 -33.77
CA GLY A 475 -3.06 -64.74 -34.03
C GLY A 475 -2.98 -65.62 -32.78
N HIS A 476 -3.96 -65.50 -31.88
CA HIS A 476 -4.46 -66.68 -31.17
C HIS A 476 -5.79 -66.42 -30.46
N GLU A 477 -6.79 -67.18 -30.88
CA GLU A 477 -7.99 -67.54 -30.14
C GLU A 477 -7.63 -68.13 -28.77
N GLY A 478 -8.47 -67.87 -27.76
CA GLY A 478 -8.37 -68.49 -26.45
C GLY A 478 -9.58 -68.15 -25.59
N GLU A 479 -10.58 -69.01 -25.65
CA GLU A 479 -11.77 -69.07 -24.79
C GLU A 479 -11.43 -69.28 -23.29
N GLU A 480 -12.49 -69.30 -22.48
CA GLU A 480 -12.60 -69.87 -21.12
C GLU A 480 -12.19 -68.93 -19.97
N SER A 481 -13.17 -68.28 -19.32
CA SER A 481 -13.94 -68.76 -18.15
C SER A 481 -13.12 -68.87 -16.87
N GLU A 482 -13.51 -68.15 -15.82
CA GLU A 482 -13.97 -68.73 -14.55
C GLU A 482 -14.20 -67.64 -13.49
N ASP A 483 -15.39 -67.69 -12.90
CA ASP A 483 -15.72 -67.12 -11.60
C ASP A 483 -14.75 -67.62 -10.52
N ILE A 484 -14.15 -66.73 -9.72
CA ILE A 484 -13.80 -67.04 -8.32
C ILE A 484 -13.91 -65.77 -7.45
N ASN A 485 -14.95 -65.80 -6.58
CA ASN A 485 -15.20 -65.09 -5.31
C ASN A 485 -15.27 -63.55 -5.23
#